data_AF-A0A2N1MAJ3-F1
#
_entry.id   AF-A0A2N1MAJ3-F1
#
_cell.length_a   1.000
_cell.length_b   1.000
_cell.length_c   1.000
_cell.angle_alpha   90.00
_cell.angle_beta   90.00
_cell.angle_gamma   90.00
#
_symmetry.space_group_name_H-M   'P 1'
#
loop_
_entity.id
_entity.type
_entity.pdbx_description
1 polymer ?
#
loop_
_entity_poly.entity_id
_entity_poly.type
_entity_poly.pdbx_seq_one_letter_code
_entity_poly.pdbx_strand_id
1 'polypeptide(L)'
;MAKVATDFMKHHKWTFETPSSKLAQYTEEISKSLKDDRKVRSNAKTRFRVLGLTKEQVEVLIPIRPTGKREEGRDTVDKIAQEIVEKDYPSEKIKQISYDLGSSAPNPVAGSSRLTLLRKKMELTDQKHPSDSIASEQEDIRSTEKTAWLFGLDEQNAGAYKALSRQIRELEKKLDDYHSQHNTLERRVKRQNNDYPRQ
;
A
#
# COMPACT_ATOMS: atom_id res chain seq x y z
N MET A 1 -5.75 14.91 30.82
CA MET A 1 -6.16 13.60 30.26
C MET A 1 -7.67 13.56 30.11
N ALA A 2 -8.23 12.81 29.14
CA ALA A 2 -9.64 12.92 28.73
C ALA A 2 -10.64 12.59 29.86
N LYS A 3 -11.38 13.61 30.32
CA LYS A 3 -12.42 13.52 31.36
C LYS A 3 -13.51 12.50 30.98
N VAL A 4 -13.98 12.58 29.73
CA VAL A 4 -15.01 11.70 29.14
C VAL A 4 -14.71 10.22 29.38
N ALA A 5 -13.49 9.75 29.08
CA ALA A 5 -13.15 8.34 29.25
C ALA A 5 -13.20 7.89 30.73
N THR A 6 -12.81 8.77 31.64
CA THR A 6 -12.82 8.47 33.08
C THR A 6 -14.25 8.44 33.62
N ASP A 7 -15.12 9.34 33.14
CA ASP A 7 -16.53 9.39 33.53
C ASP A 7 -17.28 8.15 33.06
N PHE A 8 -17.08 7.73 31.80
CA PHE A 8 -17.67 6.49 31.26
C PHE A 8 -17.21 5.24 32.01
N MET A 9 -15.90 5.10 32.28
CA MET A 9 -15.38 3.96 33.06
C MET A 9 -16.04 3.85 34.44
N LYS A 10 -16.22 4.99 35.13
CA LYS A 10 -16.85 5.02 36.46
C LYS A 10 -18.34 4.72 36.39
N HIS A 11 -19.05 5.33 35.45
CA HIS A 11 -20.50 5.21 35.32
C HIS A 11 -20.92 3.79 34.95
N HIS A 12 -20.22 3.16 34.00
CA HIS A 12 -20.55 1.82 33.52
C HIS A 12 -19.77 0.70 34.21
N LYS A 13 -18.87 1.04 35.14
CA LYS A 13 -18.03 0.10 35.90
C LYS A 13 -17.31 -0.91 34.99
N TRP A 14 -16.79 -0.43 33.87
CA TRP A 14 -16.10 -1.29 32.90
C TRP A 14 -14.75 -1.76 33.45
N THR A 15 -14.41 -2.98 33.07
CA THR A 15 -13.15 -3.67 33.40
C THR A 15 -12.68 -4.45 32.18
N PHE A 16 -11.46 -5.02 32.23
CA PHE A 16 -10.95 -5.88 31.16
C PHE A 16 -11.84 -7.11 30.91
N GLU A 17 -12.64 -7.53 31.90
CA GLU A 17 -13.60 -8.65 31.79
C GLU A 17 -14.87 -8.26 31.02
N THR A 18 -15.07 -6.95 30.76
CA THR A 18 -16.26 -6.48 30.03
C THR A 18 -16.17 -6.95 28.57
N PRO A 19 -17.14 -7.72 28.07
CA PRO A 19 -17.05 -8.26 26.72
C PRO A 19 -17.17 -7.13 25.68
N SER A 20 -16.41 -7.24 24.59
CA SER A 20 -16.39 -6.26 23.50
C SER A 20 -17.78 -6.02 22.89
N SER A 21 -18.65 -7.05 22.86
CA SER A 21 -20.04 -6.92 22.40
C SER A 21 -20.88 -5.97 23.26
N LYS A 22 -20.64 -5.93 24.58
CA LYS A 22 -21.29 -4.99 25.49
C LYS A 22 -20.74 -3.58 25.32
N LEU A 23 -19.43 -3.44 25.12
CA LEU A 23 -18.79 -2.15 24.84
C LEU A 23 -19.28 -1.54 23.52
N ALA A 24 -19.50 -2.37 22.49
CA ALA A 24 -19.98 -1.94 21.18
C ALA A 24 -21.31 -1.18 21.26
N GLN A 25 -22.19 -1.50 22.22
CA GLN A 25 -23.48 -0.82 22.42
C GLN A 25 -23.34 0.66 22.78
N TYR A 26 -22.20 1.06 23.37
CA TYR A 26 -21.93 2.44 23.81
C TYR A 26 -21.12 3.25 22.80
N THR A 27 -20.82 2.67 21.63
CA THR A 27 -19.99 3.30 20.61
C THR A 27 -20.55 4.64 20.14
N GLU A 28 -21.87 4.72 19.91
CA GLU A 28 -22.53 5.95 19.45
C GLU A 28 -22.54 7.03 20.53
N GLU A 29 -22.82 6.66 21.77
CA GLU A 29 -22.91 7.58 22.91
C GLU A 29 -21.54 8.24 23.20
N ILE A 30 -20.48 7.44 23.20
CA ILE A 30 -19.11 7.94 23.34
C ILE A 30 -18.73 8.78 22.12
N SER A 31 -19.10 8.37 20.91
CA SER A 31 -18.78 9.13 19.69
C SER A 31 -19.41 10.52 19.72
N LYS A 32 -20.66 10.65 20.18
CA LYS A 32 -21.34 11.95 20.39
C LYS A 32 -20.59 12.80 21.42
N SER A 33 -20.13 12.18 22.51
CA SER A 33 -19.42 12.87 23.60
C SER A 33 -18.03 13.37 23.21
N LEU A 34 -17.30 12.61 22.37
CA LEU A 34 -15.96 12.97 21.93
C LEU A 34 -15.94 13.96 20.76
N LYS A 35 -17.07 14.14 20.07
CA LYS A 35 -17.19 14.87 18.80
C LYS A 35 -16.29 14.25 17.71
N ASP A 36 -16.39 14.77 16.49
CA ASP A 36 -15.56 14.33 15.35
C ASP A 36 -14.10 14.83 15.41
N ASP A 37 -13.56 15.05 16.63
CA ASP A 37 -12.19 15.51 16.84
C ASP A 37 -11.22 14.32 16.97
N ARG A 38 -10.28 14.25 16.02
CA ARG A 38 -9.28 13.18 15.96
C ARG A 38 -8.36 13.15 17.18
N LYS A 39 -7.94 14.32 17.69
CA LYS A 39 -7.00 14.43 18.81
C LYS A 39 -7.68 14.03 20.12
N VAL A 40 -8.93 14.44 20.31
CA VAL A 40 -9.75 14.06 21.48
C VAL A 40 -9.98 12.56 21.51
N ARG A 41 -10.33 11.94 20.38
CA ARG A 41 -10.51 10.48 20.27
C ARG A 41 -9.22 9.72 20.55
N SER A 42 -8.09 10.16 20.01
CA SER A 42 -6.80 9.50 20.29
C SER A 42 -6.46 9.58 21.79
N ASN A 43 -6.68 10.73 22.42
CA ASN A 43 -6.44 10.89 23.85
C ASN A 43 -7.37 10.02 24.70
N ALA A 44 -8.64 9.89 24.30
CA ALA A 44 -9.61 9.01 24.97
C ALA A 44 -9.19 7.54 24.86
N LYS A 45 -8.76 7.08 23.68
CA LYS A 45 -8.23 5.71 23.49
C LYS A 45 -7.08 5.40 24.43
N THR A 46 -6.09 6.31 24.49
CA THR A 46 -4.97 6.16 25.42
C THR A 46 -5.44 6.08 26.86
N ARG A 47 -6.42 6.91 27.25
CA ARG A 47 -6.96 6.89 28.61
C ARG A 47 -7.71 5.60 28.93
N PHE A 48 -8.54 5.07 28.04
CA PHE A 48 -9.23 3.81 28.24
C PHE A 48 -8.27 2.63 28.43
N ARG A 49 -7.16 2.60 27.69
CA ARG A 49 -6.09 1.60 27.89
C ARG A 49 -5.44 1.72 29.26
N VAL A 50 -5.10 2.94 29.68
CA VAL A 50 -4.54 3.20 31.02
C VAL A 50 -5.50 2.80 32.14
N LEU A 51 -6.81 2.89 31.89
CA LEU A 51 -7.85 2.50 32.85
C LEU A 51 -8.18 0.99 32.82
N GLY A 52 -7.49 0.19 32.01
CA GLY A 52 -7.54 -1.27 32.05
C GLY A 52 -8.28 -1.95 30.90
N LEU A 53 -8.80 -1.22 29.90
CA LEU A 53 -9.36 -1.85 28.70
C LEU A 53 -8.25 -2.32 27.75
N THR A 54 -8.46 -3.47 27.11
CA THR A 54 -7.54 -3.99 26.10
C THR A 54 -7.56 -3.14 24.83
N LYS A 55 -6.53 -3.30 24.00
CA LYS A 55 -6.44 -2.61 22.70
C LYS A 55 -7.69 -2.86 21.85
N GLU A 56 -8.14 -4.11 21.78
CA GLU A 56 -9.27 -4.57 20.98
C GLU A 56 -10.59 -3.97 21.48
N GLN A 57 -10.83 -4.02 22.80
CA GLN A 57 -11.99 -3.40 23.44
C GLN A 57 -12.08 -1.90 23.14
N VAL A 58 -10.94 -1.20 23.18
CA VAL A 58 -10.86 0.23 22.89
C VAL A 58 -11.10 0.54 21.40
N GLU A 59 -10.69 -0.35 20.49
CA GLU A 59 -10.93 -0.18 19.06
C GLU A 59 -12.38 -0.41 18.68
N VAL A 60 -13.09 -1.30 19.38
CA VAL A 60 -14.53 -1.48 19.28
C VAL A 60 -15.28 -0.25 19.82
N LEU A 61 -14.91 0.21 21.01
CA LEU A 61 -15.60 1.31 21.71
C LEU A 61 -15.38 2.68 21.06
N ILE A 62 -14.16 2.95 20.58
CA ILE A 62 -13.83 4.15 19.83
C ILE A 62 -13.23 3.72 18.50
N PRO A 63 -14.05 3.59 17.45
CA PRO A 63 -13.54 3.34 16.11
C PRO A 63 -12.58 4.47 15.69
N ILE A 64 -11.62 4.18 14.81
CA ILE A 64 -10.69 5.22 14.31
C ILE A 64 -11.44 6.29 13.49
N ARG A 65 -12.64 5.96 12.98
CA ARG A 65 -13.47 6.84 12.16
C ARG A 65 -14.92 6.78 12.62
N PRO A 66 -15.66 7.90 12.70
CA PRO A 66 -17.06 7.89 13.12
C PRO A 66 -17.88 7.09 12.11
N THR A 67 -18.68 6.15 12.60
CA THR A 67 -19.70 5.47 11.81
C THR A 67 -20.64 6.53 11.24
N GLY A 68 -20.65 6.68 9.91
CA GLY A 68 -21.38 7.73 9.19
C GLY A 68 -20.53 8.54 8.21
N LYS A 69 -19.21 8.61 8.41
CA LYS A 69 -18.24 9.16 7.43
C LYS A 69 -17.38 8.04 6.86
N ARG A 70 -18.02 7.01 6.31
CA ARG A 70 -17.36 6.30 5.23
C ARG A 70 -17.44 7.27 4.07
N GLU A 71 -16.34 7.94 3.73
CA GLU A 71 -16.21 8.37 2.34
C GLU A 71 -16.45 7.10 1.54
N GLU A 72 -17.54 7.07 0.78
CA GLU A 72 -17.94 5.94 -0.06
C GLU A 72 -16.76 5.43 -0.90
N GLY A 73 -15.74 6.25 -1.13
CA GLY A 73 -14.50 5.93 -1.83
C GLY A 73 -13.63 4.77 -1.32
N ARG A 74 -13.77 4.28 -0.07
CA ARG A 74 -12.93 3.14 0.41
C ARG A 74 -13.66 1.80 0.34
N ASP A 75 -14.93 1.79 0.72
CA ASP A 75 -15.79 0.61 0.57
C ASP A 75 -16.12 0.33 -0.90
N THR A 76 -16.21 1.37 -1.74
CA THR A 76 -16.39 1.22 -3.19
C THR A 76 -15.21 0.49 -3.82
N VAL A 77 -13.97 0.83 -3.44
CA VAL A 77 -12.77 0.14 -3.97
C VAL A 77 -12.78 -1.35 -3.58
N ASP A 78 -13.16 -1.66 -2.34
CA ASP A 78 -13.25 -3.05 -1.87
C ASP A 78 -14.34 -3.83 -2.60
N LYS A 79 -15.52 -3.23 -2.80
CA LYS A 79 -16.62 -3.83 -3.56
C LYS A 79 -16.26 -4.03 -5.04
N ILE A 80 -15.62 -3.04 -5.66
CA ILE A 80 -15.17 -3.11 -7.06
C ILE A 80 -14.12 -4.20 -7.21
N ALA A 81 -13.17 -4.31 -6.28
CA ALA A 81 -12.16 -5.37 -6.30
C ALA A 81 -12.82 -6.75 -6.25
N GLN A 82 -13.76 -6.95 -5.32
CA GLN A 82 -14.52 -8.20 -5.20
C GLN A 82 -15.31 -8.51 -6.48
N GLU A 83 -16.03 -7.53 -7.01
CA GLU A 83 -16.84 -7.70 -8.22
C GLU A 83 -15.98 -8.07 -9.44
N ILE A 84 -14.79 -7.46 -9.60
CA ILE A 84 -13.86 -7.78 -10.69
C ILE A 84 -13.38 -9.23 -10.59
N VAL A 85 -13.07 -9.70 -9.38
CA VAL A 85 -12.62 -11.08 -9.13
C VAL A 85 -13.76 -12.07 -9.37
N GLU A 86 -14.97 -11.79 -8.87
CA GLU A 86 -16.13 -12.69 -8.99
C GLU A 86 -16.64 -12.83 -10.43
N LYS A 87 -16.65 -11.74 -11.21
CA LYS A 87 -17.24 -11.71 -12.55
C LYS A 87 -16.25 -11.98 -13.68
N ASP A 88 -14.97 -12.17 -13.35
CA ASP A 88 -13.85 -12.38 -14.29
C ASP A 88 -13.95 -11.50 -15.55
N TYR A 89 -14.04 -10.19 -15.34
CA TYR A 89 -14.27 -9.26 -16.43
C TYR A 89 -13.14 -9.28 -17.48
N PRO A 90 -13.47 -9.08 -18.78
CA PRO A 90 -12.45 -8.84 -19.79
C PRO A 90 -11.71 -7.55 -19.49
N SER A 91 -10.46 -7.47 -19.94
CA SER A 91 -9.56 -6.36 -19.67
C SER A 91 -10.21 -5.00 -19.91
N GLU A 92 -10.83 -4.79 -21.06
CA GLU A 92 -11.49 -3.55 -21.51
C GLU A 92 -12.48 -3.02 -20.47
N LYS A 93 -13.24 -3.92 -19.84
CA LYS A 93 -14.21 -3.58 -18.82
C LYS A 93 -13.53 -3.13 -17.53
N ILE A 94 -12.42 -3.78 -17.16
CA ILE A 94 -11.58 -3.39 -16.02
C ILE A 94 -10.93 -2.02 -16.26
N LYS A 95 -10.52 -1.70 -17.50
CA LYS A 95 -10.04 -0.35 -17.89
C LYS A 95 -11.10 0.71 -17.61
N GLN A 96 -12.32 0.46 -18.06
CA GLN A 96 -13.42 1.40 -17.90
C GLN A 96 -13.74 1.63 -16.42
N ILE A 97 -13.85 0.54 -15.64
CA ILE A 97 -14.08 0.62 -14.19
C ILE A 97 -12.97 1.41 -13.49
N SER A 98 -11.71 1.17 -13.86
CA SER A 98 -10.56 1.89 -13.29
C SER A 98 -10.61 3.38 -13.65
N TYR A 99 -10.89 3.71 -14.91
CA TYR A 99 -11.01 5.09 -15.37
C TYR A 99 -12.13 5.84 -14.62
N ASP A 100 -13.31 5.24 -14.50
CA ASP A 100 -14.46 5.81 -13.79
C ASP A 100 -14.17 5.98 -12.28
N LEU A 101 -13.48 5.02 -11.66
CA LEU A 101 -13.07 5.08 -10.26
C LEU A 101 -12.06 6.20 -9.98
N GLY A 102 -11.11 6.40 -10.89
CA GLY A 102 -10.10 7.46 -10.78
C GLY A 102 -10.69 8.86 -11.04
N SER A 103 -11.52 8.98 -12.08
CA SER A 103 -12.13 10.26 -12.50
C SER A 103 -13.25 10.73 -11.57
N SER A 104 -13.95 9.83 -10.90
CA SER A 104 -14.97 10.15 -9.88
C SER A 104 -14.40 10.67 -8.55
N ALA A 105 -13.08 10.76 -8.42
CA ALA A 105 -12.45 11.31 -7.24
C ALA A 105 -12.52 12.85 -7.24
N PRO A 106 -12.62 13.49 -6.06
CA PRO A 106 -12.75 14.95 -5.97
C PRO A 106 -11.50 15.71 -6.44
N ASN A 107 -10.37 15.03 -6.56
CA ASN A 107 -9.12 15.58 -7.08
C ASN A 107 -8.23 14.44 -7.62
N PRO A 108 -7.23 14.75 -8.46
CA PRO A 108 -6.37 13.73 -9.07
C PRO A 108 -5.59 12.90 -8.05
N VAL A 109 -5.15 13.49 -6.94
CA VAL A 109 -4.41 12.79 -5.88
C VAL A 109 -5.28 11.72 -5.21
N ALA A 110 -6.55 12.03 -4.94
CA ALA A 110 -7.52 11.09 -4.43
C ALA A 110 -7.83 9.98 -5.46
N GLY A 111 -7.89 10.32 -6.76
CA GLY A 111 -8.04 9.35 -7.85
C GLY A 111 -6.88 8.35 -7.90
N SER A 112 -5.64 8.85 -7.92
CA SER A 112 -4.44 8.00 -7.87
C SER A 112 -4.39 7.13 -6.61
N SER A 113 -4.82 7.67 -5.46
CA SER A 113 -4.89 6.91 -4.22
C SER A 113 -5.92 5.77 -4.28
N ARG A 114 -7.09 5.97 -4.89
CA ARG A 114 -8.11 4.94 -5.08
C ARG A 114 -7.63 3.83 -6.01
N LEU A 115 -6.96 4.19 -7.11
CA LEU A 115 -6.38 3.23 -8.06
C LEU A 115 -5.28 2.38 -7.43
N THR A 116 -4.40 3.01 -6.66
CA THR A 116 -3.33 2.30 -5.92
C THR A 116 -3.92 1.32 -4.92
N LEU A 117 -5.01 1.71 -4.24
CA LEU A 117 -5.71 0.84 -3.30
C LEU A 117 -6.39 -0.34 -4.01
N LEU A 118 -7.02 -0.11 -5.16
CA LEU A 118 -7.65 -1.16 -5.97
C LEU A 118 -6.63 -2.23 -6.37
N ARG A 119 -5.46 -1.82 -6.88
CA ARG A 119 -4.35 -2.74 -7.23
C ARG A 119 -3.97 -3.63 -6.05
N LYS A 120 -3.70 -3.03 -4.90
CA LYS A 120 -3.29 -3.76 -3.69
C LYS A 120 -4.36 -4.76 -3.22
N LYS A 121 -5.64 -4.46 -3.46
CA LYS A 121 -6.74 -5.34 -3.07
C LYS A 121 -6.86 -6.54 -3.99
N MET A 122 -6.71 -6.36 -5.30
CA MET A 122 -6.68 -7.47 -6.26
C MET A 122 -5.48 -8.41 -6.01
N GLU A 123 -4.30 -7.85 -5.74
CA GLU A 123 -3.09 -8.63 -5.42
C GLU A 123 -3.23 -9.48 -4.15
N LEU A 124 -3.98 -9.00 -3.15
CA LEU A 124 -4.24 -9.73 -1.90
C LEU A 124 -5.35 -10.78 -2.02
N THR A 125 -6.32 -10.60 -2.93
CA THR A 125 -7.37 -11.60 -3.16
C THR A 125 -6.83 -12.82 -3.90
N ASP A 126 -5.87 -12.63 -4.81
CA ASP A 126 -5.22 -13.71 -5.55
C ASP A 126 -4.44 -14.64 -4.60
N GLN A 127 -3.86 -14.11 -3.51
CA GLN A 127 -3.11 -14.89 -2.51
C GLN A 127 -3.99 -15.71 -1.55
N LYS A 128 -5.29 -15.43 -1.45
CA LYS A 128 -6.19 -16.08 -0.47
C LYS A 128 -6.88 -17.33 -0.99
N HIS A 129 -6.80 -17.58 -2.28
CA HIS A 129 -7.28 -18.79 -2.92
C HIS A 129 -6.09 -19.58 -3.48
N PRO A 130 -5.35 -20.34 -2.66
CA PRO A 130 -4.47 -21.37 -3.20
C PRO A 130 -5.40 -22.45 -3.79
N SER A 131 -5.75 -22.31 -5.07
CA SER A 131 -6.50 -23.34 -5.77
C SER A 131 -5.56 -24.52 -6.02
N ASP A 132 -5.77 -25.60 -5.27
CA ASP A 132 -5.19 -26.91 -5.50
C ASP A 132 -5.64 -27.46 -6.87
N SER A 133 -5.05 -27.00 -7.96
CA SER A 133 -5.07 -27.74 -9.23
C SER A 133 -4.12 -27.12 -10.25
N ILE A 134 -3.75 -27.93 -11.24
CA ILE A 134 -2.73 -27.73 -12.30
C ILE A 134 -2.97 -26.49 -13.20
N ALA A 135 -3.94 -25.61 -12.88
CA ALA A 135 -4.23 -24.33 -13.53
C ALA A 135 -3.41 -23.13 -12.98
N SER A 136 -2.65 -23.31 -11.89
CA SER A 136 -1.96 -22.23 -11.16
C SER A 136 -1.03 -21.35 -12.01
N GLU A 137 -0.32 -21.92 -13.00
CA GLU A 137 0.58 -21.13 -13.85
C GLU A 137 -0.18 -20.20 -14.81
N GLN A 138 -1.34 -20.62 -15.34
CA GLN A 138 -2.16 -19.77 -16.20
C GLN A 138 -2.88 -18.67 -15.41
N GLU A 139 -3.28 -18.94 -14.17
CA GLU A 139 -3.87 -17.93 -13.29
C GLU A 139 -2.85 -16.92 -12.76
N ASP A 140 -1.63 -17.36 -12.45
CA ASP A 140 -0.52 -16.47 -12.08
C ASP A 140 -0.08 -15.59 -13.25
N ILE A 141 -0.04 -16.12 -14.48
CA ILE A 141 0.21 -15.32 -15.69
C ILE A 141 -0.93 -14.33 -15.90
N ARG A 142 -2.19 -14.75 -15.76
CA ARG A 142 -3.38 -13.90 -15.96
C ARG A 142 -3.50 -12.79 -14.90
N SER A 143 -3.19 -13.06 -13.63
CA SER A 143 -3.17 -12.06 -12.56
C SER A 143 -1.99 -11.09 -12.74
N THR A 144 -0.83 -11.59 -13.15
CA THR A 144 0.35 -10.77 -13.47
C THR A 144 0.10 -9.86 -14.67
N GLU A 145 -0.56 -10.36 -15.72
CA GLU A 145 -0.97 -9.59 -16.90
C GLU A 145 -2.01 -8.52 -16.55
N LYS A 146 -3.07 -8.86 -15.79
CA LYS A 146 -4.07 -7.90 -15.29
C LYS A 146 -3.41 -6.80 -14.45
N THR A 147 -2.39 -7.14 -13.66
CA THR A 147 -1.65 -6.19 -12.81
C THR A 147 -0.72 -5.30 -13.64
N ALA A 148 0.08 -5.87 -14.55
CA ALA A 148 0.95 -5.14 -15.48
C ALA A 148 0.15 -4.15 -16.36
N TRP A 149 -1.05 -4.55 -16.76
CA TRP A 149 -1.96 -3.73 -17.54
C TRP A 149 -2.62 -2.61 -16.73
N LEU A 150 -2.97 -2.87 -15.46
CA LEU A 150 -3.43 -1.83 -14.54
C LEU A 150 -2.37 -0.76 -14.26
N PHE A 151 -1.07 -1.11 -14.37
CA PHE A 151 0.03 -0.16 -14.22
C PHE A 151 0.16 0.84 -15.39
N GLY A 152 -0.60 0.67 -16.48
CA GLY A 152 -0.46 1.54 -17.65
C GLY A 152 0.92 1.42 -18.30
N LEU A 153 1.57 0.27 -18.12
CA LEU A 153 2.76 -0.07 -18.90
C LEU A 153 2.25 -0.44 -20.28
N ASP A 154 2.10 0.57 -21.14
CA ASP A 154 2.01 0.29 -22.56
C ASP A 154 3.25 -0.52 -22.96
N GLU A 155 3.06 -1.42 -23.91
CA GLU A 155 4.12 -2.27 -24.44
C GLU A 155 5.33 -1.45 -24.95
N GLN A 156 5.09 -0.17 -25.28
CA GLN A 156 6.07 0.82 -25.68
C GLN A 156 7.00 1.25 -24.53
N ASN A 157 6.52 1.43 -23.31
CA ASN A 157 7.33 1.78 -22.13
C ASN A 157 8.16 0.60 -21.66
N ALA A 158 7.61 -0.62 -21.72
CA ALA A 158 8.37 -1.84 -21.47
C ALA A 158 9.48 -2.01 -22.53
N GLY A 159 9.17 -1.72 -23.79
CA GLY A 159 10.14 -1.67 -24.89
C GLY A 159 11.23 -0.63 -24.68
N ALA A 160 10.84 0.60 -24.31
CA ALA A 160 11.75 1.71 -24.05
C ALA A 160 12.68 1.41 -22.87
N TYR A 161 12.15 0.89 -21.77
CA TYR A 161 12.96 0.49 -20.61
C TYR A 161 13.95 -0.64 -20.96
N LYS A 162 13.51 -1.64 -21.72
CA LYS A 162 14.38 -2.75 -22.18
C LYS A 162 15.48 -2.26 -23.13
N ALA A 163 15.18 -1.30 -23.99
CA ALA A 163 16.15 -0.67 -24.89
C ALA A 163 17.18 0.17 -24.10
N LEU A 164 16.73 1.02 -23.18
CA LEU A 164 17.59 1.84 -22.33
C LEU A 164 18.48 0.97 -21.42
N SER A 165 17.94 -0.09 -20.84
CA SER A 165 18.70 -1.02 -20.00
C SER A 165 19.82 -1.73 -20.77
N ARG A 166 19.61 -2.09 -22.05
CA ARG A 166 20.68 -2.62 -22.91
C ARG A 166 21.78 -1.59 -23.18
N GLN A 167 21.41 -0.35 -23.47
CA GLN A 167 22.37 0.73 -23.69
C GLN A 167 23.23 1.01 -22.46
N ILE A 168 22.62 1.03 -21.26
CA ILE A 168 23.36 1.19 -19.99
C ILE A 168 24.38 0.06 -19.82
N ARG A 169 23.99 -1.20 -20.05
CA ARG A 169 24.89 -2.35 -19.92
C ARG A 169 26.06 -2.32 -20.93
N GLU A 170 25.83 -1.81 -22.13
CA GLU A 170 26.90 -1.61 -23.12
C GLU A 170 27.86 -0.49 -22.72
N LEU A 171 27.34 0.60 -22.16
CA LEU A 171 28.16 1.70 -21.65
C LEU A 171 29.00 1.26 -20.45
N GLU A 172 28.44 0.47 -19.53
CA GLU A 172 29.17 -0.12 -18.41
C GLU A 172 30.36 -0.97 -18.89
N LYS A 173 30.14 -1.86 -19.87
CA LYS A 173 31.22 -2.65 -20.47
C LYS A 173 32.31 -1.78 -21.11
N LYS A 174 31.92 -0.75 -21.86
CA LYS A 174 32.88 0.18 -22.47
C LYS A 174 33.69 0.94 -21.41
N LEU A 175 33.04 1.31 -20.31
CA LEU A 175 33.70 1.99 -19.19
C LEU A 175 34.70 1.08 -18.50
N ASP A 176 34.35 -0.19 -18.27
CA ASP A 176 35.26 -1.19 -17.72
C ASP A 176 36.48 -1.44 -18.63
N ASP A 177 36.26 -1.55 -19.94
CA ASP A 177 37.34 -1.67 -20.92
C ASP A 177 38.26 -0.44 -20.89
N TYR A 178 37.70 0.77 -20.85
CA TYR A 178 38.47 2.00 -20.73
C TYR A 178 39.30 2.05 -19.45
N HIS A 179 38.73 1.66 -18.30
CA HIS A 179 39.48 1.57 -17.04
C HIS A 179 40.62 0.55 -17.13
N SER A 180 40.39 -0.59 -17.76
CA SER A 180 41.42 -1.61 -17.97
C SER A 180 42.58 -1.10 -18.85
N GLN A 181 42.26 -0.40 -19.94
CA GLN A 181 43.25 0.22 -20.81
C GLN A 181 44.05 1.32 -20.10
N HIS A 182 43.38 2.18 -19.34
CA HIS A 182 44.03 3.24 -18.57
C HIS A 182 45.02 2.65 -17.55
N ASN A 183 44.60 1.64 -16.78
CA ASN A 183 45.47 0.97 -15.81
C ASN A 183 46.67 0.30 -16.48
N THR A 184 46.50 -0.23 -17.69
CA THR A 184 47.59 -0.82 -18.48
C THR A 184 48.59 0.25 -18.91
N LEU A 185 48.11 1.40 -19.41
CA LEU A 185 48.95 2.53 -19.80
C LEU A 185 49.69 3.12 -18.60
N GLU A 186 49.01 3.35 -17.48
CA GLU A 186 49.62 3.87 -16.25
C GLU A 186 50.78 2.98 -15.77
N ARG A 187 50.59 1.64 -15.80
CA ARG A 187 51.67 0.69 -15.46
C ARG A 187 52.84 0.71 -16.45
N ARG A 188 52.62 1.04 -17.72
CA ARG A 188 53.69 1.20 -18.71
C ARG A 188 54.46 2.49 -18.49
N VAL A 189 53.77 3.60 -18.25
CA VAL A 189 54.37 4.91 -17.94
C VAL A 189 55.20 4.84 -16.66
N LYS A 190 54.69 4.20 -15.59
CA LYS A 190 55.45 4.02 -14.34
C LYS A 190 56.74 3.22 -14.54
N ARG A 191 56.75 2.21 -15.42
CA ARG A 191 57.96 1.44 -15.76
C ARG A 191 58.96 2.30 -16.54
N GLN A 192 58.53 2.99 -17.59
CA GLN A 192 59.40 3.89 -18.35
C GLN A 192 60.01 5.01 -17.48
N ASN A 193 59.25 5.56 -16.54
CA ASN A 193 59.75 6.58 -15.61
C ASN A 193 60.74 6.04 -14.56
N ASN A 194 60.73 4.73 -14.29
CA ASN A 194 61.68 4.09 -13.38
C ASN A 194 62.95 3.59 -14.11
N ASP A 195 62.88 3.34 -15.42
CA ASP A 195 64.01 2.88 -16.24
C ASP A 195 64.97 4.02 -16.65
N TYR A 196 64.55 5.29 -16.49
CA TYR A 196 65.43 6.45 -16.64
C TYR A 196 65.66 7.10 -15.26
N PRO A 197 66.81 6.89 -14.60
CA PRO A 197 67.12 7.65 -13.39
C PRO A 197 67.21 9.13 -13.77
N ARG A 198 66.50 9.99 -13.02
CA ARG A 198 66.69 11.43 -13.08
C ARG A 198 68.18 11.72 -12.84
N GLN A 199 68.86 12.25 -13.86
CA GLN A 199 70.16 12.89 -13.70
C GLN A 199 70.03 14.15 -12.85
#